data_AF-A0A1J5CXH0-F1
#
_entry.id   AF-A0A1J5CXH0-F1
#
_cell.length_a   1.000
_cell.length_b   1.000
_cell.length_c   1.000
_cell.angle_alpha   90.00
_cell.angle_beta   90.00
_cell.angle_gamma   90.00
#
_symmetry.space_group_name_H-M   'P 1'
#
loop_
_entity.id
_entity.type
_entity.pdbx_description
1 polymer ?
#
loop_
_entity_poly.entity_id
_entity_poly.type
_entity_poly.pdbx_seq_one_letter_code
_entity_poly.pdbx_strand_id
1 'polypeptide(L)'
;MTYPPHIWNQLKNKSFHSLVSALRKDGWIPDETKGAEQVYRHPDGRRVVLHYHPSKTYGPNLLKALLKDIGWTEDDMRRLKLIK
;
A
#
# COMPACT_ATOMS: atom_id res chain seq x y z
N MET A 1 2.17 -12.40 -9.02
CA MET A 1 1.38 -11.26 -9.52
C MET A 1 2.31 -10.35 -10.30
N THR A 2 2.15 -10.30 -11.62
CA THR A 2 2.94 -9.42 -12.49
C THR A 2 2.02 -8.30 -12.94
N TYR A 3 2.13 -7.13 -12.33
CA TYR A 3 1.37 -5.95 -12.77
C TYR A 3 1.85 -5.51 -14.15
N PRO A 4 0.97 -5.09 -15.07
CA PRO A 4 1.37 -4.52 -16.34
C PRO A 4 2.33 -3.32 -16.14
N PRO A 5 3.28 -3.07 -17.06
CA PRO A 5 4.28 -2.01 -16.88
C PRO A 5 3.71 -0.61 -16.61
N HIS A 6 2.56 -0.28 -17.22
CA HIS A 6 1.89 1.00 -17.04
C HIS A 6 1.23 1.12 -15.65
N ILE A 7 0.65 0.03 -15.13
CA ILE A 7 0.12 -0.05 -13.75
C ILE A 7 1.26 0.11 -12.75
N TRP A 8 2.35 -0.63 -12.97
CA TRP A 8 3.53 -0.56 -12.11
C TRP A 8 4.15 0.84 -12.05
N ASN A 9 4.22 1.54 -13.17
CA ASN A 9 4.73 2.91 -13.24
C ASN A 9 3.83 3.91 -12.48
N GLN A 10 2.52 3.71 -12.45
CA GLN A 10 1.62 4.53 -11.65
C GLN A 10 1.81 4.26 -10.14
N LEU A 11 1.92 2.99 -9.75
CA LEU A 11 2.08 2.58 -8.36
C LEU A 11 3.42 3.05 -7.75
N LYS A 12 4.53 2.89 -8.46
CA LYS A 12 5.88 3.28 -7.96
C LYS A 12 6.02 4.77 -7.67
N ASN A 13 5.18 5.59 -8.32
CA ASN A 13 5.18 7.04 -8.16
C ASN A 13 4.23 7.51 -7.04
N LYS A 14 3.51 6.59 -6.37
CA LYS A 14 2.64 6.96 -5.26
C LYS A 14 3.43 7.24 -3.99
N SER A 15 3.04 8.32 -3.32
CA SER A 15 3.56 8.68 -2.00
C SER A 15 3.01 7.76 -0.92
N PHE A 16 3.70 7.74 0.22
CA PHE A 16 3.22 7.10 1.45
C PHE A 16 1.77 7.48 1.79
N HIS A 17 1.45 8.78 1.72
CA HIS A 17 0.10 9.29 2.00
C HIS A 17 -0.96 8.73 1.06
N SER A 18 -0.62 8.47 -0.20
CA SER A 18 -1.55 7.86 -1.16
C SER A 18 -1.87 6.42 -0.78
N LEU A 19 -0.86 5.66 -0.35
CA LEU A 19 -1.04 4.27 0.11
C LEU A 19 -1.83 4.21 1.42
N VAL A 20 -1.53 5.06 2.40
CA VAL A 20 -2.31 5.14 3.65
C VAL A 20 -3.76 5.52 3.36
N SER A 21 -4.00 6.48 2.45
CA SER A 21 -5.37 6.85 2.05
C SER A 21 -6.10 5.67 1.42
N ALA A 22 -5.43 4.88 0.56
CA ALA A 22 -6.00 3.68 -0.04
C ALA A 22 -6.30 2.60 1.01
N LEU A 23 -5.37 2.32 1.92
CA LEU A 23 -5.58 1.37 3.02
C LEU A 23 -6.81 1.73 3.86
N ARG A 24 -6.93 3.00 4.27
CA ARG A 24 -8.08 3.45 5.07
C ARG A 24 -9.40 3.34 4.31
N LYS A 25 -9.41 3.61 2.99
CA LYS A 25 -10.60 3.44 2.14
C LYS A 25 -10.98 1.97 1.93
N ASP A 26 -9.99 1.09 1.94
CA ASP A 26 -10.18 -0.35 1.81
C ASP A 26 -10.69 -0.98 3.11
N GLY A 27 -10.60 -0.29 4.24
CA GLY A 27 -11.10 -0.76 5.54
C GLY A 27 -10.00 -1.15 6.52
N TRP A 28 -8.74 -0.87 6.21
CA TRP A 28 -7.63 -1.10 7.12
C TRP A 28 -7.63 -0.10 8.28
N ILE A 29 -7.36 -0.61 9.47
CA ILE A 29 -7.38 0.13 10.72
C ILE A 29 -5.95 0.21 11.26
N PRO A 30 -5.46 1.41 11.65
CA PRO A 30 -4.17 1.54 12.31
C PRO A 30 -4.20 0.83 13.67
N ASP A 31 -3.14 0.07 13.96
CA ASP A 31 -3.05 -0.80 15.13
C ASP A 31 -1.96 -0.34 16.08
N GLU A 32 -0.69 -0.40 15.65
CA GLU A 32 0.46 0.03 16.43
C GLU A 32 1.33 0.96 15.59
N THR A 33 1.95 1.95 16.22
CA THR A 33 3.02 2.75 15.59
C THR A 33 4.24 2.75 16.48
N LYS A 34 5.40 2.34 15.92
CA LYS A 34 6.69 2.31 16.61
C LYS A 34 7.72 3.07 15.77
N GLY A 35 7.98 4.31 16.17
CA GLY A 35 8.88 5.20 15.42
C GLY A 35 8.39 5.43 13.98
N ALA A 36 9.17 4.96 13.00
CA ALA A 36 8.83 5.04 11.59
C ALA A 36 7.91 3.91 11.10
N GLU A 37 7.62 2.91 11.93
CA GLU A 37 6.83 1.74 11.53
C GLU A 37 5.35 1.95 11.90
N GLN A 38 4.47 1.87 10.90
CA GLN A 38 3.02 1.92 11.08
C GLN A 38 2.42 0.56 10.74
N VAL A 39 1.81 -0.07 11.72
CA VAL A 39 1.12 -1.35 11.58
C VAL A 39 -0.36 -1.09 11.30
N TYR A 40 -0.88 -1.75 10.26
CA TYR A 40 -2.30 -1.74 9.93
C TYR A 40 -2.85 -3.16 9.98
N ARG A 41 -4.08 -3.31 10.48
CA ARG A 41 -4.84 -4.56 10.48
C ARG A 41 -6.11 -4.39 9.67
N HIS A 42 -6.46 -5.42 8.92
CA HIS A 42 -7.73 -5.49 8.21
C HIS A 42 -8.69 -6.41 8.97
N PRO A 43 -10.02 -6.14 9.00
CA PRO A 43 -11.00 -6.98 9.69
C PRO A 43 -11.05 -8.44 9.21
N ASP A 44 -10.52 -8.75 8.02
CA ASP A 44 -10.40 -10.11 7.50
C ASP A 44 -9.20 -10.90 8.07
N GLY A 45 -8.40 -10.28 8.95
CA GLY A 45 -7.26 -10.89 9.62
C GLY A 45 -5.90 -10.59 8.99
N ARG A 46 -5.83 -9.86 7.86
CA ARG A 46 -4.53 -9.43 7.30
C ARG A 46 -3.87 -8.36 8.17
N ARG A 47 -2.54 -8.34 8.16
CA ARG A 47 -1.72 -7.37 8.89
C ARG A 47 -0.52 -6.96 8.07
N VAL A 48 -0.36 -5.65 7.89
CA VAL A 48 0.73 -5.09 7.09
C VAL A 48 1.53 -4.06 7.89
N VAL A 49 2.83 -4.01 7.64
CA VAL A 49 3.74 -3.02 8.25
C VAL A 49 4.21 -2.04 7.17
N LEU A 50 3.91 -0.76 7.37
CA LEU A 50 4.36 0.34 6.54
C LEU A 50 5.51 1.08 7.21
N HIS A 51 6.68 1.11 6.57
CA HIS A 51 7.76 2.00 6.97
C HIS A 51 7.53 3.40 6.40
N TYR A 52 7.36 4.39 7.27
CA TYR A 52 7.23 5.81 6.94
C TYR A 52 8.62 6.45 6.82
N HIS A 53 8.92 6.94 5.62
CA HIS A 53 10.09 7.79 5.39
C HIS A 53 9.62 9.09 4.73
N PRO A 54 9.79 10.27 5.38
CA PRO A 54 9.27 11.55 4.91
C PRO A 54 9.68 11.94 3.48
N SER A 55 10.84 11.46 3.04
CA SER A 55 11.47 11.89 1.78
C SER A 55 11.60 10.77 0.74
N LYS A 56 10.97 9.61 0.95
CA LYS A 56 11.14 8.45 0.05
C LYS A 56 9.82 7.83 -0.38
N THR A 57 9.71 7.56 -1.68
CA THR A 57 8.76 6.59 -2.21
C THR A 57 9.22 5.17 -1.85
N TYR A 58 8.30 4.21 -1.88
CA TYR A 58 8.65 2.82 -1.65
C TYR A 58 9.54 2.30 -2.77
N GLY A 59 10.66 1.67 -2.40
CA GLY A 59 11.48 0.92 -3.35
C GLY A 59 10.64 -0.17 -4.03
N PRO A 60 10.94 -0.52 -5.29
CA PRO A 60 10.09 -1.39 -6.10
C PRO A 60 9.86 -2.77 -5.46
N ASN A 61 10.87 -3.34 -4.80
CA ASN A 61 10.76 -4.64 -4.17
C ASN A 61 9.88 -4.59 -2.90
N LEU A 62 10.05 -3.56 -2.09
CA LEU A 62 9.24 -3.35 -0.89
C LEU A 62 7.78 -3.13 -1.27
N LEU A 63 7.50 -2.28 -2.28
CA LEU A 63 6.15 -2.05 -2.77
C LEU A 63 5.50 -3.34 -3.30
N LYS A 64 6.23 -4.19 -4.03
CA LYS A 64 5.70 -5.49 -4.48
C LYS A 64 5.32 -6.40 -3.32
N ALA A 65 6.20 -6.50 -2.31
CA ALA A 65 5.94 -7.31 -1.13
C ALA A 65 4.71 -6.79 -0.37
N LEU A 66 4.62 -5.47 -0.21
CA LEU A 66 3.50 -4.78 0.42
C LEU A 66 2.17 -5.06 -0.29
N LEU A 67 2.12 -4.86 -1.60
CA LEU A 67 0.89 -5.10 -2.37
C LEU A 67 0.50 -6.59 -2.38
N LYS A 68 1.48 -7.49 -2.32
CA LYS A 68 1.22 -8.94 -2.20
C LYS A 68 0.62 -9.29 -0.84
N ASP A 69 1.12 -8.68 0.23
CA ASP A 69 0.64 -8.89 1.60
C ASP A 69 -0.77 -8.30 1.81
N ILE A 70 -0.99 -7.10 1.27
CA ILE A 70 -2.32 -6.48 1.24
C ILE A 70 -3.30 -7.28 0.39
N GLY A 71 -2.84 -7.87 -0.71
CA GLY A 71 -3.65 -8.71 -1.60
C GLY A 71 -4.61 -7.94 -2.50
N TRP A 72 -4.31 -6.68 -2.84
CA TRP A 72 -5.13 -5.89 -3.77
C TRP A 72 -5.03 -6.40 -5.21
N THR A 73 -6.19 -6.45 -5.86
CA THR A 73 -6.30 -6.69 -7.30
C THR A 73 -6.16 -5.38 -8.09
N GLU A 74 -6.06 -5.47 -9.42
CA GLU A 74 -6.09 -4.28 -10.27
C GLU A 74 -7.41 -3.50 -10.13
N ASP A 75 -8.52 -4.19 -9.88
CA ASP A 75 -9.82 -3.55 -9.63
C ASP A 75 -9.80 -2.75 -8.31
N ASP A 76 -9.26 -3.33 -7.23
CA ASP A 76 -9.07 -2.63 -5.96
C ASP A 76 -8.21 -1.39 -6.14
N MET A 77 -7.11 -1.49 -6.89
CA MET A 77 -6.24 -0.35 -7.14
C MET A 77 -6.96 0.78 -7.90
N ARG A 78 -7.86 0.46 -8.83
CA ARG A 78 -8.73 1.45 -9.51
C ARG A 78 -9.75 2.04 -8.54
N ARG A 79 -10.47 1.20 -7.79
CA ARG A 79 -11.45 1.60 -6.76
C ARG A 79 -10.83 2.54 -5.72
N LEU A 80 -9.59 2.28 -5.32
CA LEU A 80 -8.84 3.04 -4.32
C LEU A 80 -8.10 4.27 -4.89
N LYS A 81 -8.22 4.53 -6.21
CA LYS A 81 -7.60 5.65 -6.94
C LYS A 81 -6.07 5.63 -6.93
N LEU A 82 -5.48 4.45 -6.87
CA LEU A 82 -4.03 4.25 -7.00
C LEU A 82 -3.59 4.23 -8.47
N ILE A 83 -4.47 3.82 -9.37
CA ILE A 83 -4.23 3.79 -10.81
C ILE A 83 -5.45 4.38 -11.54
N LYS A 84 -5.21 4.90 -12.75
CA LYS A 84 -6.25 5.30 -13.70
C LYS A 84 -6.48 4.20 -14.72
#